data_AF-A0AA37BKM3-F1
#
_entry.id   AF-A0AA37BKM3-F1
#
_cell.length_a   1.000
_cell.length_b   1.000
_cell.length_c   1.000
_cell.angle_alpha   90.00
_cell.angle_beta   90.00
_cell.angle_gamma   90.00
#
_symmetry.space_group_name_H-M   'P 1'
#
loop_
_entity.id
_entity.type
_entity.pdbx_description
1 polymer ?
#
loop_
_entity_poly.entity_id
_entity_poly.type
_entity_poly.pdbx_seq_one_letter_code
_entity_poly.pdbx_strand_id
1 'polypeptide(L)'
;MSLSWMSRFGMVCGVVLALSVGLPGAVEAFTGETAATSIVLGLGIAFGPPALTAFHLRQSSASGRFGVIAYAVNMIGLSLFAGVVFALNLVVFFLDPAVVKTLLAGPTRIALLGGMALFVVGTALFSVSMLRTGVFPRVPAVGYGVTLVLLALLAPLPDTPLNSVVHVLVAASLIWLSLSLRQGEASPRRAAVPYRTAG
;
A
#
# COMPACT_ATOMS: atom_id res chain seq x y z
N MET A 1 11.97 -10.01 21.36
CA MET A 1 12.70 -10.51 20.18
C MET A 1 12.77 -9.37 19.19
N SER A 2 13.94 -9.09 18.62
CA SER A 2 14.10 -8.01 17.64
C SER A 2 13.21 -8.25 16.42
N LEU A 3 12.56 -7.20 15.93
CA LEU A 3 11.95 -7.21 14.61
C LEU A 3 12.94 -7.81 13.59
N SER A 4 12.53 -8.87 12.88
CA SER A 4 13.39 -9.51 11.89
C SER A 4 13.86 -8.48 10.86
N TRP A 5 15.06 -8.67 10.29
CA TRP A 5 15.59 -7.77 9.27
C TRP A 5 14.57 -7.48 8.16
N MET A 6 13.89 -8.52 7.68
CA MET A 6 12.81 -8.42 6.68
C MET A 6 11.65 -7.53 7.11
N SER A 7 11.24 -7.62 8.38
CA SER A 7 10.16 -6.79 8.92
C SER A 7 10.59 -5.31 9.04
N ARG A 8 11.85 -5.05 9.41
CA ARG A 8 12.39 -3.68 9.48
C ARG A 8 12.50 -3.07 8.09
N PHE A 9 13.03 -3.84 7.16
CA PHE A 9 13.15 -3.44 5.76
C PHE A 9 11.77 -3.12 5.18
N GLY A 10 10.79 -4.02 5.30
CA GLY A 10 9.44 -3.78 4.80
C GLY A 10 8.72 -2.61 5.49
N MET A 11 8.96 -2.39 6.79
CA MET A 11 8.48 -1.17 7.48
C MET A 11 9.04 0.10 6.85
N VAL A 12 10.35 0.16 6.60
CA VAL A 12 10.99 1.32 5.98
C VAL A 12 10.45 1.51 4.57
N CYS A 13 10.37 0.44 3.78
CA CYS A 13 9.76 0.49 2.45
C CYS A 13 8.32 1.02 2.48
N GLY A 14 7.51 0.59 3.46
CA GLY A 14 6.13 1.06 3.60
C GLY A 14 6.04 2.55 3.94
N VAL A 15 6.96 3.07 4.75
CA VAL A 15 7.06 4.51 5.03
C VAL A 15 7.55 5.27 3.80
N VAL A 16 8.57 4.77 3.10
CA VAL A 16 9.09 5.41 1.88
C VAL A 16 8.02 5.45 0.79
N LEU A 17 7.33 4.34 0.52
CA LEU A 17 6.17 4.31 -0.37
C LEU A 17 5.14 5.36 0.03
N ALA A 18 4.76 5.39 1.30
CA ALA A 18 3.74 6.31 1.78
C ALA A 18 4.14 7.78 1.58
N LEU A 19 5.40 8.14 1.84
CA LEU A 19 5.91 9.48 1.61
C LEU A 19 6.00 9.80 0.12
N SER A 20 6.41 8.84 -0.71
CA SER A 20 6.44 8.98 -2.17
C SER A 20 5.06 9.15 -2.79
N VAL A 21 3.99 8.78 -2.09
CA VAL A 21 2.60 9.00 -2.53
C VAL A 21 2.04 10.29 -1.91
N GLY A 22 2.17 10.45 -0.61
CA GLY A 22 1.55 11.54 0.15
C GLY A 22 2.18 12.90 -0.10
N LEU A 23 3.51 12.98 -0.25
CA LEU A 23 4.18 14.26 -0.48
C LEU A 23 3.84 14.84 -1.87
N PRO A 24 3.94 14.07 -2.98
CA PRO A 24 3.36 14.46 -4.26
C PRO A 24 1.91 14.92 -4.14
N GLY A 25 1.02 14.09 -3.60
CA GLY A 25 -0.39 14.44 -3.48
C GLY A 25 -0.64 15.74 -2.71
N ALA A 26 0.11 16.00 -1.63
CA ALA A 26 -0.02 17.23 -0.86
C ALA A 26 0.44 18.48 -1.63
N VAL A 27 1.47 18.36 -2.47
CA VAL A 27 2.00 19.46 -3.30
C VAL A 27 1.08 19.72 -4.49
N GLU A 28 0.67 18.66 -5.18
CA GLU A 28 -0.16 18.71 -6.40
C GLU A 28 -1.53 19.34 -6.15
N ALA A 29 -2.02 19.32 -4.92
CA ALA A 29 -3.24 20.02 -4.51
C ALA A 29 -3.20 21.53 -4.83
N PHE A 30 -2.01 22.11 -4.90
CA PHE A 30 -1.80 23.54 -5.12
C PHE A 30 -1.09 23.85 -6.45
N THR A 31 -0.26 22.93 -6.93
CA THR A 31 0.58 23.15 -8.11
C THR A 31 0.09 22.44 -9.36
N GLY A 32 -0.82 21.47 -9.21
CA GLY A 32 -1.02 20.42 -10.23
C GLY A 32 0.15 19.44 -10.28
N GLU A 33 -0.01 18.39 -11.08
CA GLU A 33 1.04 17.39 -11.34
C GLU A 33 2.27 18.02 -12.00
N THR A 34 3.46 17.66 -11.52
CA THR A 34 4.74 18.15 -12.03
C THR A 34 5.66 16.98 -12.32
N ALA A 35 6.64 17.17 -13.22
CA ALA A 35 7.65 16.14 -13.50
C ALA A 35 8.34 15.60 -12.24
N ALA A 36 8.61 16.46 -11.25
CA ALA A 36 9.23 16.03 -10.00
C ALA A 36 8.31 15.13 -9.18
N THR A 37 7.01 15.48 -9.07
CA THR A 37 6.04 14.71 -8.30
C THR A 37 5.73 13.38 -8.98
N SER A 38 5.60 13.36 -10.31
CA SER A 38 5.47 12.12 -11.09
C SER A 38 6.69 11.22 -10.91
N ILE A 39 7.92 11.77 -10.95
CA ILE A 39 9.12 10.95 -10.72
C ILE A 39 9.12 10.28 -9.35
N VAL A 40 8.76 11.03 -8.30
CA VAL A 40 8.69 10.51 -6.94
C VAL A 40 7.62 9.42 -6.82
N LEU A 41 6.43 9.62 -7.38
CA LEU A 41 5.34 8.64 -7.41
C LEU A 41 5.76 7.36 -8.14
N GLY A 42 6.28 7.52 -9.36
CA GLY A 42 6.63 6.42 -10.26
C GLY A 42 7.76 5.54 -9.70
N LEU A 43 8.77 6.12 -9.04
CA LEU A 43 9.84 5.35 -8.39
C LEU A 43 9.41 4.78 -7.04
N GLY A 44 8.61 5.53 -6.28
CA GLY A 44 8.17 5.16 -4.95
C GLY A 44 7.36 3.86 -4.90
N ILE A 45 6.62 3.56 -5.97
CA ILE A 45 5.75 2.38 -6.01
C ILE A 45 6.52 1.05 -5.89
N ALA A 46 7.82 1.04 -6.24
CA ALA A 46 8.70 -0.12 -6.10
C ALA A 46 8.85 -0.60 -4.63
N PHE A 47 8.59 0.27 -3.66
CA PHE A 47 8.64 -0.07 -2.24
C PHE A 47 7.36 -0.76 -1.72
N GLY A 48 6.32 -0.89 -2.54
CA GLY A 48 5.07 -1.56 -2.17
C GLY A 48 5.21 -3.06 -1.89
N PRO A 49 5.77 -3.88 -2.80
CA PRO A 49 5.94 -5.32 -2.59
C PRO A 49 6.67 -5.69 -1.28
N PRO A 50 7.84 -5.12 -0.93
CA PRO A 50 8.49 -5.44 0.34
C PRO A 50 7.65 -5.00 1.55
N ALA A 51 6.92 -3.88 1.48
CA ALA A 51 6.02 -3.45 2.54
C ALA A 51 4.84 -4.42 2.74
N LEU A 52 4.17 -4.81 1.65
CA LEU A 52 3.06 -5.77 1.67
C LEU A 52 3.50 -7.12 2.24
N THR A 53 4.73 -7.54 1.89
CA THR A 53 5.32 -8.79 2.40
C THR A 53 5.48 -8.72 3.92
N ALA A 54 6.02 -7.63 4.46
CA ALA A 54 6.13 -7.45 5.91
C ALA A 54 4.76 -7.42 6.61
N PHE A 55 3.74 -6.83 5.98
CA PHE A 55 2.38 -6.85 6.52
C PHE A 55 1.83 -8.28 6.59
N HIS A 56 2.03 -9.08 5.55
CA HIS A 56 1.61 -10.47 5.55
C HIS A 56 2.35 -11.29 6.61
N LEU A 57 3.69 -11.18 6.68
CA LEU A 57 4.50 -11.89 7.65
C LEU A 57 4.02 -11.64 9.08
N ARG A 58 3.66 -10.40 9.41
CA ARG A 58 3.14 -10.07 10.74
C ARG A 58 1.84 -10.78 11.11
N GLN A 59 0.93 -10.98 10.16
CA GLN A 59 -0.36 -11.66 10.41
C GLN A 59 -0.36 -13.14 9.99
N SER A 60 0.75 -13.66 9.49
CA SER A 60 0.83 -14.96 8.82
C SER A 60 0.37 -16.11 9.71
N SER A 61 0.76 -16.10 10.98
CA SER A 61 0.37 -17.11 11.98
C SER A 61 -1.12 -17.11 12.33
N ALA A 62 -1.81 -15.97 12.18
CA ALA A 62 -3.23 -15.81 12.53
C ALA A 62 -4.17 -15.90 11.32
N SER A 63 -3.65 -15.68 10.11
CA SER A 63 -4.48 -15.46 8.91
C SER A 63 -4.88 -16.73 8.16
N GLY A 64 -4.21 -17.85 8.42
CA GLY A 64 -4.48 -19.14 7.80
C GLY A 64 -4.43 -19.11 6.26
N ARG A 65 -5.11 -20.07 5.61
CA ARG A 65 -5.12 -20.17 4.13
C ARG A 65 -5.70 -18.95 3.44
N PHE A 66 -6.75 -18.35 4.01
CA PHE A 66 -7.37 -17.16 3.45
C PHE A 66 -6.37 -16.00 3.38
N GLY A 67 -5.59 -15.77 4.43
CA GLY A 67 -4.58 -14.72 4.44
C GLY A 67 -3.47 -14.92 3.42
N VAL A 68 -3.05 -16.17 3.18
CA VAL A 68 -2.06 -16.51 2.14
C VAL A 68 -2.61 -16.22 0.75
N ILE A 69 -3.85 -16.61 0.46
CA ILE A 69 -4.50 -16.33 -0.83
C ILE A 69 -4.68 -14.83 -1.02
N ALA A 70 -5.21 -14.14 -0.01
CA ALA A 70 -5.40 -12.70 -0.04
C ALA A 70 -4.08 -11.95 -0.27
N TYR A 71 -3.00 -12.38 0.39
CA TYR A 71 -1.66 -11.86 0.14
C TYR A 71 -1.19 -12.12 -1.29
N ALA A 72 -1.33 -13.35 -1.80
CA ALA A 72 -0.88 -13.71 -3.14
C ALA A 72 -1.60 -12.89 -4.22
N VAL A 73 -2.93 -12.79 -4.13
CA VAL A 73 -3.74 -11.99 -5.05
C VAL A 73 -3.35 -10.51 -4.96
N ASN A 74 -3.16 -9.98 -3.75
CA ASN A 74 -2.72 -8.61 -3.56
C ASN A 74 -1.30 -8.36 -4.07
N MET A 75 -0.37 -9.31 -3.92
CA MET A 75 0.99 -9.16 -4.40
C MET A 75 1.05 -9.11 -5.93
N ILE A 76 0.31 -9.98 -6.61
CA ILE A 76 0.22 -9.97 -8.07
C ILE A 76 -0.46 -8.68 -8.53
N GLY A 77 -1.59 -8.32 -7.93
CA GLY A 77 -2.31 -7.08 -8.23
C GLY A 77 -1.44 -5.84 -8.03
N LEU A 78 -0.76 -5.73 -6.87
CA LEU A 78 0.15 -4.63 -6.55
C LEU A 78 1.31 -4.56 -7.52
N SER A 79 1.88 -5.69 -7.94
CA SER A 79 3.00 -5.70 -8.90
C SER A 79 2.55 -5.22 -10.28
N LEU A 80 1.37 -5.63 -10.74
CA LEU A 80 0.80 -5.12 -11.99
C LEU A 80 0.46 -3.63 -11.88
N PHE A 81 -0.20 -3.22 -10.81
CA PHE A 81 -0.54 -1.82 -10.57
C PHE A 81 0.70 -0.95 -10.35
N ALA A 82 1.78 -1.48 -9.78
CA ALA A 82 3.07 -0.81 -9.71
C ALA A 82 3.62 -0.53 -11.11
N GLY A 83 3.52 -1.50 -12.03
CA GLY A 83 3.84 -1.29 -13.44
C GLY A 83 2.97 -0.20 -14.08
N VAL A 84 1.67 -0.18 -13.78
CA VAL A 84 0.74 0.88 -14.23
C VAL A 84 1.18 2.25 -13.71
N VAL A 85 1.38 2.40 -12.40
CA VAL A 85 1.79 3.66 -11.77
C VAL A 85 3.14 4.13 -12.31
N PHE A 86 4.11 3.22 -12.42
CA PHE A 86 5.42 3.50 -13.01
C PHE A 86 5.28 4.01 -14.44
N ALA A 87 4.51 3.31 -15.29
CA ALA A 87 4.30 3.72 -16.67
C ALA A 87 3.57 5.07 -16.76
N LEU A 88 2.52 5.28 -15.97
CA LEU A 88 1.76 6.53 -15.98
C LEU A 88 2.66 7.72 -15.63
N ASN A 89 3.53 7.57 -14.63
CA ASN A 89 4.29 8.67 -14.06
C ASN A 89 5.68 8.89 -14.68
N LEU A 90 6.32 7.85 -15.22
CA LEU A 90 7.67 7.95 -15.81
C LEU A 90 7.70 7.82 -17.33
N VAL A 91 6.60 7.38 -17.94
CA VAL A 91 6.53 7.20 -19.39
C VAL A 91 5.42 8.07 -19.95
N VAL A 92 4.16 7.79 -19.60
CA VAL A 92 2.98 8.44 -20.19
C VAL A 92 2.92 9.94 -19.88
N PHE A 93 3.27 10.35 -18.66
CA PHE A 93 3.31 11.76 -18.25
C PHE A 93 4.17 12.62 -19.19
N PHE A 94 5.25 12.08 -19.75
CA PHE A 94 6.17 12.80 -20.61
C PHE A 94 5.85 12.70 -22.12
N LEU A 95 4.75 12.03 -22.48
CA LEU A 95 4.32 11.88 -23.88
C LEU A 95 3.31 12.95 -24.29
N ASP A 96 3.33 13.28 -25.58
CA ASP A 96 2.31 14.14 -26.17
C ASP A 96 0.90 13.54 -26.01
N PRO A 97 -0.13 14.36 -25.69
CA PRO A 97 -1.51 13.88 -25.49
C PRO A 97 -2.09 13.08 -26.66
N ALA A 98 -1.68 13.40 -27.90
CA ALA A 98 -2.11 12.67 -29.09
C ALA A 98 -1.56 11.23 -29.13
N VAL A 99 -0.32 11.03 -28.67
CA VAL A 99 0.30 9.71 -28.54
C VAL A 99 -0.40 8.91 -27.45
N VAL A 100 -0.64 9.53 -26.29
CA VAL A 100 -1.37 8.91 -25.17
C VAL A 100 -2.76 8.45 -25.61
N LYS A 101 -3.52 9.29 -26.31
CA LYS A 101 -4.85 8.94 -26.82
C LYS A 101 -4.80 7.72 -27.75
N THR A 102 -3.78 7.63 -28.61
CA THR A 102 -3.60 6.51 -29.53
C THR A 102 -3.23 5.22 -28.78
N LEU A 103 -2.32 5.31 -27.79
CA LEU A 103 -1.96 4.18 -26.94
C LEU A 103 -3.17 3.62 -26.16
N LEU A 104 -3.99 4.51 -25.59
CA LEU A 104 -5.18 4.15 -24.82
C LEU A 104 -6.37 3.69 -25.68
N ALA A 105 -6.31 3.86 -27.01
CA ALA A 105 -7.27 3.26 -27.92
C ALA A 105 -6.98 1.77 -28.19
N GLY A 106 -5.77 1.29 -27.85
CA GLY A 106 -5.31 -0.06 -28.13
C GLY A 106 -5.28 -1.00 -26.91
N PRO A 107 -4.54 -2.12 -27.02
CA PRO A 107 -4.43 -3.15 -25.97
C PRO A 107 -3.89 -2.63 -24.64
N THR A 108 -3.13 -1.53 -24.64
CA THR A 108 -2.60 -0.89 -23.43
C THR A 108 -3.71 -0.59 -22.43
N ARG A 109 -4.86 -0.08 -22.87
CA ARG A 109 -5.99 0.22 -21.97
C ARG A 109 -6.48 -1.03 -21.24
N ILE A 110 -6.53 -2.17 -21.92
CA ILE A 110 -6.95 -3.45 -21.33
C ILE A 110 -5.94 -3.88 -20.27
N ALA A 111 -4.64 -3.77 -20.56
CA ALA A 111 -3.59 -4.12 -19.60
C ALA A 111 -3.63 -3.22 -18.35
N LEU A 112 -3.82 -1.90 -18.52
CA LEU A 112 -3.95 -0.96 -17.40
C LEU A 112 -5.16 -1.30 -16.52
N LEU A 113 -6.35 -1.46 -17.13
CA LEU A 113 -7.58 -1.78 -16.41
C LEU A 113 -7.52 -3.15 -15.73
N GLY A 114 -6.91 -4.14 -16.37
CA GLY A 114 -6.72 -5.47 -15.80
C GLY A 114 -5.81 -5.45 -14.57
N GLY A 115 -4.68 -4.74 -14.64
CA GLY A 115 -3.78 -4.55 -13.51
C GLY A 115 -4.45 -3.85 -12.33
N MET A 116 -5.19 -2.77 -12.61
CA MET A 116 -5.98 -2.06 -11.61
C MET A 116 -7.07 -2.94 -10.97
N ALA A 117 -7.81 -3.70 -11.78
CA ALA A 117 -8.88 -4.56 -11.27
C ALA A 117 -8.32 -5.63 -10.32
N LEU A 118 -7.21 -6.27 -10.69
CA LEU A 118 -6.58 -7.27 -9.83
C LEU A 118 -6.03 -6.64 -8.54
N PHE A 119 -5.47 -5.44 -8.62
CA PHE A 119 -5.03 -4.68 -7.44
C PHE A 119 -6.20 -4.34 -6.50
N VAL A 120 -7.33 -3.88 -7.04
CA VAL A 120 -8.55 -3.59 -6.24
C VAL A 120 -9.02 -4.83 -5.51
N VAL A 121 -9.16 -5.96 -6.22
CA VAL A 121 -9.60 -7.24 -5.62
C VAL A 121 -8.62 -7.71 -4.55
N GLY A 122 -7.33 -7.72 -4.86
CA GLY A 122 -6.29 -8.15 -3.93
C GLY A 122 -6.22 -7.27 -2.67
N THR A 123 -6.29 -5.95 -2.85
CA THR A 123 -6.30 -4.97 -1.76
C THR A 123 -7.49 -5.18 -0.83
N ALA A 124 -8.69 -5.37 -1.39
CA ALA A 124 -9.90 -5.63 -0.62
C ALA A 124 -9.79 -6.95 0.17
N LEU A 125 -9.36 -8.04 -0.47
CA LEU A 125 -9.17 -9.33 0.20
C LEU A 125 -8.14 -9.25 1.33
N PHE A 126 -7.02 -8.57 1.10
CA PHE A 126 -5.96 -8.42 2.09
C PHE A 126 -6.38 -7.53 3.26
N SER A 127 -7.13 -6.45 3.00
CA SER A 127 -7.75 -5.64 4.04
C SER A 127 -8.72 -6.47 4.89
N VAL A 128 -9.58 -7.27 4.27
CA VAL A 128 -10.47 -8.19 4.98
C VAL A 128 -9.67 -9.18 5.83
N SER A 129 -8.55 -9.70 5.34
CA SER A 129 -7.64 -10.55 6.14
C SER A 129 -7.10 -9.82 7.37
N MET A 130 -6.64 -8.57 7.22
CA MET A 130 -6.16 -7.76 8.35
C MET A 130 -7.26 -7.52 9.39
N LEU A 131 -8.49 -7.25 8.93
CA LEU A 131 -9.63 -7.00 9.80
C LEU A 131 -10.09 -8.27 10.54
N ARG A 132 -10.04 -9.43 9.87
CA ARG A 132 -10.40 -10.73 10.46
C ARG A 132 -9.40 -11.18 11.51
N THR A 133 -8.11 -10.96 11.29
CA THR A 133 -7.07 -11.39 12.24
C THR A 133 -6.94 -10.45 13.43
N GLY A 134 -7.27 -9.16 13.27
CA GLY A 134 -7.16 -8.17 14.33
C GLY A 134 -5.72 -7.86 14.76
N VAL A 135 -4.71 -8.35 14.02
CA VAL A 135 -3.28 -8.14 14.32
C VAL A 135 -2.87 -6.69 14.05
N PHE A 136 -3.49 -6.04 13.06
CA PHE A 136 -3.33 -4.62 12.79
C PHE A 136 -4.46 -3.80 13.40
N PRO A 137 -4.21 -2.53 13.77
CA PRO A 137 -5.28 -1.64 14.20
C PRO A 137 -6.34 -1.51 13.10
N ARG A 138 -7.62 -1.54 13.50
CA ARG A 138 -8.75 -1.57 12.54
C ARG A 138 -8.77 -0.37 11.60
N VAL A 139 -8.52 0.83 12.13
CA VAL A 139 -8.56 2.09 11.36
C VAL A 139 -7.62 2.06 10.14
N PRO A 140 -6.31 1.83 10.28
CA PRO A 140 -5.42 1.77 9.12
C PRO A 140 -5.62 0.52 8.25
N ALA A 141 -6.22 -0.56 8.75
CA ALA A 141 -6.59 -1.72 7.92
C ALA A 141 -7.79 -1.42 7.00
N VAL A 142 -8.82 -0.70 7.51
CA VAL A 142 -9.92 -0.17 6.68
C VAL A 142 -9.37 0.89 5.73
N GLY A 143 -8.55 1.80 6.24
CA GLY A 143 -7.88 2.85 5.44
C GLY A 143 -7.17 2.25 4.25
N TYR A 144 -6.31 1.25 4.46
CA TYR A 144 -5.65 0.50 3.39
C TYR A 144 -6.62 -0.03 2.34
N GLY A 145 -7.70 -0.69 2.76
CA GLY A 145 -8.70 -1.26 1.85
C GLY A 145 -9.46 -0.21 1.04
N VAL A 146 -9.86 0.89 1.68
CA VAL A 146 -10.68 1.93 1.06
C VAL A 146 -9.84 2.86 0.21
N THR A 147 -8.77 3.42 0.77
CA THR A 147 -8.02 4.51 0.13
C THR A 147 -7.18 4.01 -1.04
N LEU A 148 -6.60 2.80 -0.98
CA LEU A 148 -5.88 2.23 -2.12
C LEU A 148 -6.81 1.78 -3.25
N VAL A 149 -8.03 1.31 -2.92
CA VAL A 149 -9.04 1.03 -3.94
C VAL A 149 -9.49 2.32 -4.61
N LEU A 150 -9.76 3.38 -3.84
CA LEU A 150 -10.09 4.69 -4.40
C LEU A 150 -8.94 5.24 -5.24
N LEU A 151 -7.69 5.15 -4.76
CA LEU A 151 -6.51 5.55 -5.52
C LEU A 151 -6.47 4.85 -6.88
N ALA A 152 -6.65 3.53 -6.89
CA ALA A 152 -6.64 2.76 -8.12
C ALA A 152 -7.75 3.19 -9.06
N LEU A 153 -8.98 3.40 -8.57
CA LEU A 153 -10.11 3.80 -9.40
C LEU A 153 -9.98 5.23 -9.96
N LEU A 154 -9.29 6.12 -9.23
CA LEU A 154 -9.06 7.51 -9.64
C LEU A 154 -7.84 7.67 -10.57
N ALA A 155 -6.88 6.74 -10.54
CA ALA A 155 -5.64 6.83 -11.33
C ALA A 155 -5.79 7.12 -12.84
N PRO A 156 -6.84 6.68 -13.56
CA PRO A 156 -7.02 6.99 -14.99
C PRO A 156 -7.78 8.29 -15.25
N LEU A 157 -8.29 8.95 -14.20
CA LEU A 157 -9.08 10.16 -14.32
C LEU A 157 -8.15 11.38 -14.36
N PRO A 158 -8.59 12.50 -14.94
CA PRO A 158 -7.85 13.76 -14.86
C PRO A 158 -7.59 14.16 -13.42
N ASP A 159 -6.47 14.85 -13.19
CA ASP A 159 -6.15 15.28 -11.85
C ASP A 159 -7.14 16.28 -11.27
N THR A 160 -7.53 16.00 -10.04
CA THR A 160 -8.43 16.82 -9.25
C THR A 160 -7.94 16.90 -7.81
N PRO A 161 -8.37 17.90 -7.02
CA PRO A 161 -8.05 17.96 -5.59
C PRO A 161 -8.45 16.69 -4.81
N LEU A 162 -9.42 15.91 -5.33
CA LEU A 162 -9.79 14.62 -4.75
C LEU A 162 -8.63 13.62 -4.81
N ASN A 163 -7.86 13.58 -5.90
CA ASN A 163 -6.69 12.70 -6.04
C ASN A 163 -5.67 13.01 -4.94
N SER A 164 -5.36 14.29 -4.73
CA SER A 164 -4.48 14.77 -3.66
C SER A 164 -4.93 14.33 -2.27
N VAL A 165 -6.22 14.47 -1.96
CA VAL A 165 -6.78 14.02 -0.67
C VAL A 165 -6.60 12.50 -0.52
N VAL A 166 -6.92 11.73 -1.56
CA VAL A 166 -6.76 10.28 -1.55
C VAL A 166 -5.29 9.86 -1.37
N HIS A 167 -4.35 10.52 -2.03
CA HIS A 167 -2.91 10.30 -1.85
C HIS A 167 -2.47 10.49 -0.39
N VAL A 168 -2.91 11.58 0.25
CA VAL A 168 -2.60 11.86 1.66
C VAL A 168 -3.22 10.80 2.58
N LEU A 169 -4.45 10.37 2.34
CA LEU A 169 -5.11 9.32 3.12
C LEU A 169 -4.46 7.95 2.95
N VAL A 170 -4.00 7.63 1.73
CA VAL A 170 -3.18 6.44 1.45
C VAL A 170 -1.89 6.51 2.27
N ALA A 171 -1.18 7.64 2.23
CA ALA A 171 0.07 7.83 2.96
C ALA A 171 -0.14 7.65 4.48
N ALA A 172 -1.17 8.27 5.04
CA ALA A 172 -1.50 8.14 6.46
C ALA A 172 -1.78 6.68 6.85
N SER A 173 -2.57 5.96 6.04
CA SER A 173 -2.89 4.55 6.27
C SER A 173 -1.65 3.66 6.23
N LEU A 174 -0.79 3.86 5.22
CA LEU A 174 0.44 3.09 5.03
C LEU A 174 1.50 3.39 6.09
N ILE A 175 1.67 4.65 6.49
CA ILE A 175 2.57 5.02 7.60
C ILE A 175 2.09 4.33 8.88
N TRP A 176 0.78 4.39 9.17
CA TRP A 176 0.25 3.78 10.38
C TRP A 176 0.40 2.25 10.37
N LEU A 177 0.08 1.56 9.27
CA LEU A 177 0.33 0.11 9.15
C LEU A 177 1.82 -0.22 9.32
N SER A 178 2.70 0.53 8.65
CA SER A 178 4.15 0.36 8.73
C SER A 178 4.66 0.52 10.15
N LEU A 179 4.29 1.59 10.84
CA LEU A 179 4.70 1.84 12.23
C LEU A 179 4.09 0.83 13.19
N SER A 180 2.90 0.30 12.89
CA SER A 180 2.27 -0.74 13.69
C SER A 180 3.13 -1.99 13.73
N LEU A 181 3.97 -2.29 12.72
CA LEU A 181 4.85 -3.47 12.71
C LEU A 181 5.70 -3.56 13.99
N ARG A 182 6.05 -2.43 14.63
CA ARG A 182 6.80 -2.38 15.90
C ARG A 182 6.00 -2.81 17.13
N GLN A 183 4.68 -2.70 17.11
CA GLN A 183 3.82 -2.85 18.30
C GLN A 183 3.60 -4.31 18.73
N GLY A 184 4.08 -5.30 17.96
CA GLY A 184 4.07 -6.71 18.37
C GLY A 184 5.07 -7.07 19.48
N GLU A 185 5.91 -6.12 19.92
CA GLU A 185 6.91 -6.34 20.98
C GLU A 185 6.37 -6.07 22.40
N ALA A 186 5.23 -5.39 22.55
CA ALA A 186 4.70 -4.97 23.85
C ALA A 186 3.77 -6.03 24.48
N SER A 187 4.33 -7.13 24.98
CA SER A 187 3.77 -7.78 26.17
C SER A 187 4.80 -8.60 26.96
N PRO A 188 5.44 -7.98 27.95
CA PRO A 188 5.89 -8.70 29.14
C PRO A 188 5.14 -8.17 30.37
N ARG A 189 3.87 -8.57 30.58
CA ARG A 189 3.23 -8.44 31.90
C ARG A 189 1.94 -9.26 32.09
N ARG A 190 2.12 -10.54 32.45
CA ARG A 190 1.29 -11.41 33.34
C ARG A 190 1.79 -12.83 33.06
N ALA A 191 2.51 -13.53 33.94
CA ALA A 191 2.33 -13.62 35.38
C ALA A 191 3.68 -13.74 36.09
N ALA A 192 3.96 -12.81 36.99
CA ALA A 192 4.70 -13.19 38.19
C ALA A 192 3.68 -13.91 39.07
N VAL A 193 3.73 -15.25 39.08
CA VAL A 193 3.15 -16.03 40.17
C VAL A 193 4.19 -15.97 41.28
N PRO A 194 3.96 -15.27 42.40
CA PRO A 194 4.87 -15.39 43.52
C PRO A 194 4.73 -16.80 44.07
N TYR A 195 5.79 -17.60 43.95
CA TYR A 195 5.92 -18.84 44.69
C TYR A 195 5.98 -18.46 46.18
N ARG A 196 4.88 -18.69 46.89
CA ARG A 196 4.81 -18.51 48.34
C ARG A 196 5.52 -19.71 48.97
N THR A 197 6.80 -19.55 49.30
CA THR A 197 7.46 -20.40 50.30
C THR A 197 7.15 -19.86 51.69
N ALA A 198 6.42 -20.65 52.48
CA ALA A 198 6.44 -20.72 53.95
C ALA A 198 5.16 -21.46 54.39
N GLY A 199 5.18 -22.55 55.14
CA GLY A 199 6.24 -23.31 55.79
C GLY A 199 5.65 -24.62 56.31
#